data_AF-A0A194S8L5-F1
#
_entry.id   AF-A0A194S8L5-F1
#
_cell.length_a   1.000
_cell.length_b   1.000
_cell.length_c   1.000
_cell.angle_alpha   90.00
_cell.angle_beta   90.00
_cell.angle_gamma   90.00
#
_symmetry.space_group_name_H-M   'P 1'
#
loop_
_entity.id
_entity.type
_entity.pdbx_description
1 polymer ?
#
loop_
_entity_poly.entity_id
_entity_poly.type
_entity_poly.pdbx_seq_one_letter_code
_entity_poly.pdbx_strand_id
1 'polypeptide(L)'
;MSSGLEKSLFQLKFTTKQLQKQSKKAAKDEGTEKLKLKKALQQGNTEGARIYASNAIRKKNESLNLLRLSSRIDAVASRVETAVTMRQVTGSMTAVVKNMDRAMQDMNLERISAVMDRFEGQFEDLDVQTGYLEGTLSSDTAIAAPSDQIDSLLSQVADEAGLEIQHELQGKTTEQVPQLETPRTAVSEEQEDALAQRLRALRPATS
;
A
#
# COMPACT_ATOMS: atom_id res chain seq x y z
N MET A 1 -21.23 -17.79 -19.59
CA MET A 1 -21.35 -16.77 -20.65
C MET A 1 -20.75 -15.49 -20.11
N SER A 2 -19.67 -14.96 -20.70
CA SER A 2 -19.05 -13.72 -20.24
C SER A 2 -20.10 -12.61 -20.19
N SER A 3 -20.18 -11.90 -19.07
CA SER A 3 -21.08 -10.75 -18.94
C SER A 3 -20.81 -9.77 -20.09
N GLY A 4 -21.85 -9.18 -20.70
CA GLY A 4 -21.65 -8.21 -21.80
C GLY A 4 -20.66 -7.09 -21.44
N LEU A 5 -20.62 -6.73 -20.15
CA LEU A 5 -19.65 -5.78 -19.59
C LEU A 5 -18.19 -6.28 -19.65
N GLU A 6 -17.92 -7.56 -19.42
CA GLU A 6 -16.56 -8.13 -19.51
C GLU A 6 -16.06 -8.12 -20.96
N LYS A 7 -16.95 -8.42 -21.92
CA LYS A 7 -16.62 -8.35 -23.35
C LYS A 7 -16.35 -6.91 -23.78
N SER A 8 -17.15 -5.95 -23.32
CA SER A 8 -16.91 -4.53 -23.54
C SER A 8 -15.61 -4.05 -22.89
N LEU A 9 -15.30 -4.49 -21.67
CA LEU A 9 -14.04 -4.18 -21.00
C LEU A 9 -12.83 -4.67 -21.79
N PHE A 10 -12.87 -5.92 -22.26
CA PHE A 10 -11.83 -6.48 -23.11
C PHE A 10 -11.64 -5.65 -24.39
N GLN A 11 -12.73 -5.31 -25.07
CA GLN A 11 -12.69 -4.49 -26.27
C GLN A 11 -12.09 -3.10 -26.00
N LEU A 12 -12.45 -2.44 -24.90
CA LEU A 12 -11.91 -1.14 -24.53
C LEU A 12 -10.41 -1.20 -24.23
N LYS A 13 -9.94 -2.20 -23.48
CA LYS A 13 -8.51 -2.42 -23.21
C LYS A 13 -7.74 -2.74 -24.50
N PHE A 14 -8.31 -3.55 -25.38
CA PHE A 14 -7.72 -3.87 -26.67
C PHE A 14 -7.59 -2.63 -27.56
N THR A 15 -8.67 -1.85 -27.71
CA THR A 15 -8.68 -0.60 -28.47
C THR A 15 -7.66 0.41 -27.89
N THR A 16 -7.54 0.50 -26.56
CA THR A 16 -6.53 1.35 -25.91
C THR A 16 -5.11 0.98 -26.35
N LYS A 17 -4.74 -0.31 -26.26
CA LYS A 17 -3.42 -0.78 -26.71
C LYS A 17 -3.20 -0.55 -28.21
N GLN A 18 -4.24 -0.77 -29.02
CA GLN A 18 -4.17 -0.54 -30.46
C GLN A 18 -3.91 0.94 -30.79
N LEU A 19 -4.60 1.87 -30.12
CA LEU A 19 -4.41 3.31 -30.29
C LEU A 19 -3.03 3.77 -29.79
N GLN A 20 -2.55 3.25 -28.65
CA GLN A 20 -1.19 3.52 -28.18
C GLN A 20 -0.13 3.06 -29.19
N LYS A 21 -0.32 1.88 -29.80
CA LYS A 21 0.59 1.38 -30.85
C LYS A 21 0.55 2.26 -32.10
N GLN A 22 -0.62 2.70 -32.53
CA GLN A 22 -0.78 3.63 -33.66
C GLN A 22 -0.14 5.00 -33.35
N SER A 23 -0.32 5.53 -32.14
CA SER A 23 0.32 6.77 -31.68
C SER A 23 1.85 6.67 -31.73
N LYS A 24 2.42 5.57 -31.23
CA LYS A 24 3.88 5.30 -31.30
C LYS A 24 4.36 5.19 -32.75
N LYS A 25 3.59 4.54 -33.63
CA LYS A 25 3.91 4.46 -35.07
C LYS A 25 3.93 5.85 -35.71
N ALA A 26 2.92 6.68 -35.45
CA ALA A 26 2.86 8.05 -35.96
C ALA A 26 4.03 8.92 -35.45
N ALA A 27 4.46 8.73 -34.20
CA ALA A 27 5.66 9.39 -33.64
C ALA A 27 6.95 8.92 -34.32
N LYS A 28 7.06 7.63 -34.66
CA LYS A 28 8.20 7.11 -35.43
C LYS A 28 8.23 7.71 -36.84
N ASP A 29 7.09 7.74 -37.51
CA ASP A 29 6.95 8.33 -38.85
C ASP A 29 7.28 9.83 -38.83
N GLU A 30 6.86 10.57 -37.81
CA GLU A 30 7.28 11.96 -37.57
C GLU A 30 8.80 12.10 -37.49
N GLY A 31 9.48 11.21 -36.75
CA GLY A 31 10.94 11.16 -36.68
C GLY A 31 11.59 10.95 -38.06
N THR A 32 11.02 10.07 -38.90
CA THR A 32 11.52 9.85 -40.26
C THR A 32 11.34 11.07 -41.16
N GLU A 33 10.22 11.78 -41.06
CA GLU A 33 9.96 12.99 -41.84
C GLU A 33 10.88 14.14 -41.41
N LYS A 34 11.19 14.24 -40.11
CA LYS A 34 12.21 15.17 -39.60
C LYS A 34 13.61 14.88 -40.14
N LEU A 35 13.97 13.60 -40.31
CA LEU A 35 15.26 13.24 -40.93
C LEU A 35 15.30 13.62 -42.42
N LYS A 36 14.21 13.39 -43.15
CA LYS A 36 14.07 13.83 -44.55
C LYS A 36 14.13 15.35 -44.68
N LEU A 37 13.48 16.08 -43.76
CA LEU A 37 13.55 17.53 -43.66
C LEU A 37 15.00 18.01 -43.50
N LYS A 38 15.77 17.42 -42.58
CA LYS A 38 17.19 17.77 -42.39
C LYS A 38 18.01 17.56 -43.67
N LYS A 39 17.80 16.43 -44.37
CA LYS A 39 18.48 16.14 -45.64
C LYS A 39 18.08 17.13 -46.74
N ALA A 40 16.79 17.47 -46.87
CA ALA A 40 16.31 18.43 -47.86
C ALA A 40 16.89 19.83 -47.63
N LEU A 41 17.03 20.25 -46.37
CA LEU A 41 17.67 21.52 -46.01
C LEU A 41 19.17 21.53 -46.37
N GLN A 42 19.89 20.43 -46.12
CA GLN A 42 21.30 20.30 -46.50
C GLN A 42 21.51 20.35 -48.03
N GLN A 43 20.54 19.87 -48.79
CA GLN A 43 20.56 19.89 -50.26
C GLN A 43 20.09 21.24 -50.85
N GLY A 44 19.71 22.22 -50.03
CA GLY A 44 19.21 23.51 -50.49
C GLY A 44 17.79 23.48 -51.08
N ASN A 45 17.06 22.35 -50.97
CA ASN A 45 15.71 22.20 -51.48
C ASN A 45 14.68 22.72 -50.45
N THR A 46 14.43 24.02 -50.49
CA THR A 46 13.56 24.75 -49.56
C THR A 46 12.08 24.38 -49.71
N GLU A 47 11.61 24.08 -50.92
CA GLU A 47 10.21 23.66 -51.16
C GLU A 47 9.95 22.24 -50.63
N GLY A 48 10.85 21.28 -50.90
CA GLY A 48 10.77 19.93 -50.35
C GLY A 48 10.84 19.91 -48.83
N ALA A 49 11.70 20.75 -48.25
CA ALA A 49 11.78 20.94 -46.80
C ALA A 49 10.44 21.41 -46.20
N ARG A 50 9.75 22.37 -46.83
CA ARG A 50 8.44 22.85 -46.34
C ARG A 50 7.39 21.73 -46.31
N ILE A 51 7.37 20.84 -47.30
CA ILE A 51 6.44 19.70 -47.37
C ILE A 51 6.76 18.70 -46.24
N TYR A 52 8.02 18.31 -46.07
CA TYR A 52 8.43 17.38 -45.01
C TYR A 52 8.17 17.96 -43.60
N ALA A 53 8.35 19.26 -43.41
CA ALA A 53 8.02 19.94 -42.16
C ALA A 53 6.51 19.88 -41.86
N SER A 54 5.66 20.18 -42.84
CA SER A 54 4.20 20.09 -42.71
C SER A 54 3.75 18.66 -42.37
N ASN A 55 4.31 17.67 -43.06
CA ASN A 55 4.02 16.26 -42.78
C ASN A 55 4.45 15.84 -41.37
N ALA A 56 5.62 16.28 -40.89
CA ALA A 56 6.07 16.02 -39.54
C ALA A 56 5.12 16.63 -38.50
N ILE A 57 4.71 17.90 -38.66
CA ILE A 57 3.77 18.54 -37.75
C ILE A 57 2.43 17.80 -37.73
N ARG A 58 1.91 17.41 -38.90
CA ARG A 58 0.67 16.64 -39.01
C ARG A 58 0.78 15.30 -38.25
N LYS A 59 1.87 14.55 -38.43
CA LYS A 59 2.11 13.27 -37.74
C LYS A 59 2.29 13.43 -36.23
N LYS A 60 2.93 14.51 -35.78
CA LYS A 60 3.03 14.85 -34.36
C LYS A 60 1.65 15.10 -33.74
N ASN A 61 0.81 15.89 -34.41
CA ASN A 61 -0.55 16.19 -33.94
C ASN A 61 -1.44 14.93 -33.94
N GLU A 62 -1.33 14.09 -34.97
CA GLU A 62 -1.99 12.79 -35.05
C GLU A 62 -1.60 11.89 -33.87
N SER A 63 -0.29 11.77 -33.58
CA SER A 63 0.22 10.98 -32.47
C SER A 63 -0.30 11.46 -31.11
N LEU A 64 -0.31 12.77 -30.87
CA LEU A 64 -0.83 13.37 -29.64
C LEU A 64 -2.34 13.16 -29.48
N ASN A 65 -3.10 13.31 -30.56
CA ASN A 65 -4.55 13.10 -30.53
C ASN A 65 -4.90 11.63 -30.24
N LEU A 66 -4.18 10.69 -30.87
CA LEU A 66 -4.35 9.25 -30.60
C LEU A 66 -3.99 8.90 -29.15
N LEU A 67 -2.92 9.49 -28.60
CA LEU A 67 -2.51 9.27 -27.21
C LEU A 67 -3.52 9.83 -26.20
N ARG A 68 -4.07 11.03 -26.48
CA ARG A 68 -5.14 11.61 -25.66
C ARG A 68 -6.39 10.73 -25.70
N LEU A 69 -6.78 10.25 -26.88
CA LEU A 69 -7.93 9.37 -27.04
C LEU A 69 -7.70 8.04 -26.30
N SER A 70 -6.53 7.42 -26.44
CA SER A 70 -6.22 6.18 -25.72
C SER A 70 -6.26 6.36 -24.20
N SER A 71 -5.74 7.48 -23.69
CA SER A 71 -5.75 7.77 -22.24
C SER A 71 -7.17 7.93 -21.70
N ARG A 72 -8.05 8.59 -22.48
CA ARG A 72 -9.47 8.72 -22.12
C ARG A 72 -10.19 7.38 -22.12
N ILE A 73 -9.94 6.53 -23.12
CA ILE A 73 -10.55 5.19 -23.20
C ILE A 73 -10.03 4.29 -22.06
N ASP A 74 -8.75 4.38 -21.71
CA ASP A 74 -8.16 3.62 -20.60
C ASP A 74 -8.80 4.00 -19.26
N ALA A 75 -9.03 5.30 -19.01
CA ALA A 75 -9.74 5.76 -17.82
C ALA A 75 -11.17 5.21 -17.74
N VAL A 76 -11.87 5.15 -18.89
CA VAL A 76 -13.22 4.53 -18.96
C VAL A 76 -13.12 3.02 -18.71
N ALA A 77 -12.15 2.34 -19.30
CA ALA A 77 -11.92 0.91 -19.11
C ALA A 77 -11.65 0.57 -17.63
N SER A 78 -10.83 1.37 -16.94
CA SER A 78 -10.56 1.20 -15.50
C SER A 78 -11.84 1.32 -14.66
N ARG A 79 -12.70 2.31 -14.94
CA ARG A 79 -14.00 2.42 -14.26
C ARG A 79 -14.92 1.23 -14.52
N VAL A 80 -14.95 0.74 -15.76
CA VAL A 80 -15.74 -0.44 -16.13
C VAL A 80 -15.19 -1.69 -15.44
N GLU A 81 -13.88 -1.83 -15.32
CA GLU A 81 -13.22 -2.92 -14.58
C GLU A 81 -13.65 -2.92 -13.11
N THR A 82 -13.58 -1.77 -12.43
CA THR A 82 -14.07 -1.65 -11.05
C THR A 82 -15.54 -2.06 -10.94
N ALA A 83 -16.39 -1.63 -11.87
CA ALA A 83 -17.81 -2.01 -11.88
C ALA A 83 -18.03 -3.51 -12.09
N VAL A 84 -17.23 -4.15 -12.96
CA VAL A 84 -17.27 -5.61 -13.17
C VAL A 84 -16.84 -6.36 -11.91
N THR A 85 -15.73 -5.95 -11.30
CA THR A 85 -15.24 -6.56 -10.05
C THR A 85 -16.24 -6.39 -8.92
N MET A 86 -16.80 -5.19 -8.73
CA MET A 86 -17.84 -4.93 -7.74
C MET A 86 -19.06 -5.82 -7.96
N ARG A 87 -19.52 -5.95 -9.21
CA ARG A 87 -20.63 -6.85 -9.54
C ARG A 87 -20.33 -8.31 -9.20
N GLN A 88 -19.10 -8.78 -9.48
CA GLN A 88 -18.69 -10.13 -9.13
C GLN A 88 -18.68 -10.33 -7.61
N VAL A 89 -18.16 -9.37 -6.84
CA VAL A 89 -18.17 -9.39 -5.37
C VAL A 89 -19.61 -9.41 -4.84
N THR A 90 -20.50 -8.56 -5.35
CA THR A 90 -21.93 -8.56 -4.96
C THR A 90 -22.59 -9.90 -5.28
N GLY A 91 -22.28 -10.50 -6.43
CA GLY A 91 -22.78 -11.83 -6.80
C GLY A 91 -22.31 -12.92 -5.81
N SER A 92 -21.03 -12.92 -5.47
CA SER A 92 -20.46 -13.85 -4.47
C SER A 92 -21.07 -13.63 -3.08
N MET A 93 -21.20 -12.38 -2.63
CA MET A 93 -21.84 -12.05 -1.35
C MET A 93 -23.29 -12.53 -1.31
N THR A 94 -24.05 -12.33 -2.39
CA THR A 94 -25.43 -12.81 -2.49
C THR A 94 -25.51 -14.34 -2.37
N ALA A 95 -24.57 -15.06 -2.99
CA ALA A 95 -24.50 -16.51 -2.88
C ALA A 95 -24.13 -16.96 -1.46
N VAL A 96 -23.18 -16.28 -0.79
CA VAL A 96 -22.78 -16.56 0.59
C VAL A 96 -23.94 -16.32 1.55
N VAL A 97 -24.63 -15.16 1.44
CA VAL A 97 -25.79 -14.85 2.29
C VAL A 97 -26.89 -15.90 2.10
N LYS A 98 -27.21 -16.30 0.87
CA LYS A 98 -28.20 -17.35 0.61
C LYS A 98 -27.80 -18.71 1.19
N ASN A 99 -26.51 -19.03 1.19
CA ASN A 99 -26.00 -20.27 1.79
C ASN A 99 -26.02 -20.18 3.32
N MET A 100 -25.70 -19.03 3.90
CA MET A 100 -25.84 -18.78 5.33
C MET A 100 -27.30 -18.85 5.78
N ASP A 101 -28.24 -18.27 5.05
CA ASP A 101 -29.67 -18.34 5.37
C ASP A 101 -30.16 -19.79 5.44
N ARG A 102 -29.71 -20.64 4.51
CA ARG A 102 -30.00 -22.08 4.55
C ARG A 102 -29.30 -22.80 5.71
N ALA A 103 -28.03 -22.50 5.97
CA ALA A 103 -27.30 -23.08 7.08
C ALA A 103 -27.91 -22.68 8.43
N MET A 104 -28.42 -21.45 8.56
CA MET A 104 -29.14 -20.99 9.74
C MET A 104 -30.51 -21.66 9.91
N GLN A 105 -31.21 -22.02 8.82
CA GLN A 105 -32.43 -22.82 8.89
C GLN A 105 -32.17 -24.27 9.35
N ASP A 106 -31.03 -24.86 8.97
CA ASP A 106 -30.62 -26.21 9.39
C ASP A 106 -29.90 -26.23 10.77
N MET A 107 -29.48 -25.08 11.29
CA MET A 107 -28.86 -24.95 12.61
C MET A 107 -29.92 -25.08 13.72
N ASN A 108 -30.16 -26.33 14.15
CA ASN A 108 -30.87 -26.60 15.39
C ASN A 108 -30.04 -26.07 16.58
N LEU A 109 -30.55 -25.05 17.27
CA LEU A 109 -29.98 -24.43 18.48
C LEU A 109 -29.47 -25.46 19.51
N GLU A 110 -30.12 -26.61 19.59
CA GLU A 110 -29.78 -27.71 20.50
C GLU A 110 -28.41 -28.34 20.16
N ARG A 111 -28.07 -28.49 18.87
CA ARG A 111 -26.75 -28.98 18.44
C ARG A 111 -25.64 -27.96 18.66
N ILE A 112 -25.95 -26.67 18.57
CA ILE A 112 -24.97 -25.60 18.84
C ILE A 112 -24.62 -25.60 20.33
N SER A 113 -25.60 -25.75 21.23
CA SER A 113 -25.32 -25.87 22.67
C SER A 113 -24.41 -27.07 22.96
N ALA A 114 -24.69 -28.23 22.38
CA ALA A 114 -23.87 -29.44 22.58
C ALA A 114 -22.44 -29.34 22.00
N VAL A 115 -22.22 -28.51 20.99
CA VAL A 115 -20.88 -28.25 20.44
C VAL A 115 -20.13 -27.21 21.27
N MET A 116 -20.83 -26.20 21.81
CA MET A 116 -20.24 -25.21 22.71
C MET A 116 -19.82 -25.83 24.05
N ASP A 117 -20.64 -26.71 24.63
CA ASP A 117 -20.29 -27.46 25.85
C ASP A 117 -19.04 -28.34 25.63
N ARG A 118 -18.89 -28.94 24.44
CA ARG A 118 -17.70 -29.72 24.08
C ARG A 118 -16.48 -28.85 23.79
N PHE A 119 -16.67 -27.65 23.25
CA PHE A 119 -15.61 -26.70 23.00
C PHE A 119 -15.04 -26.14 24.30
N GLU A 120 -15.89 -25.81 25.28
CA GLU A 120 -15.48 -25.34 26.61
C GLU A 120 -14.63 -26.39 27.33
N GLY A 121 -15.05 -27.67 27.32
CA GLY A 121 -14.24 -28.76 27.87
C GLY A 121 -12.89 -28.95 27.15
N GLN A 122 -12.85 -28.84 25.82
CA GLN A 122 -11.59 -28.95 25.06
C GLN A 122 -10.66 -27.74 25.27
N PHE A 123 -11.21 -26.56 25.51
CA PHE A 123 -10.42 -25.36 25.77
C PHE A 123 -9.84 -25.38 27.19
N GLU A 124 -10.61 -25.87 28.18
CA GLU A 124 -10.12 -26.11 29.53
C GLU A 124 -8.98 -27.14 29.56
N ASP A 125 -9.11 -28.24 28.81
CA ASP A 125 -8.04 -29.23 28.64
C ASP A 125 -6.77 -28.64 27.99
N LEU A 126 -6.95 -27.74 27.00
CA LEU A 126 -5.85 -27.08 26.31
C LEU A 126 -5.15 -26.04 27.20
N ASP A 127 -5.88 -25.27 28.00
CA ASP A 127 -5.30 -24.35 28.99
C ASP A 127 -4.53 -25.12 30.08
N VAL A 128 -5.03 -26.26 30.55
CA VAL A 128 -4.31 -27.13 31.49
C VAL A 128 -3.04 -27.70 30.86
N GLN A 129 -3.11 -28.15 29.60
CA GLN A 129 -1.96 -28.70 28.87
C GLN A 129 -0.92 -27.61 28.55
N THR A 130 -1.36 -26.39 28.25
CA THR A 130 -0.49 -25.24 27.96
C THR A 130 0.15 -24.72 29.24
N GLY A 131 -0.56 -24.69 30.38
CA GLY A 131 0.03 -24.41 31.69
C GLY A 131 1.11 -25.42 32.09
N TYR A 132 0.93 -26.71 31.75
CA TYR A 132 1.95 -27.74 31.97
C TYR A 132 3.14 -27.58 30.99
N LEU A 133 2.88 -27.22 29.74
CA LEU A 133 3.91 -26.93 28.74
C LEU A 133 4.71 -25.68 29.09
N GLU A 134 4.09 -24.59 29.53
CA GLU A 134 4.78 -23.35 29.91
C GLU A 134 5.65 -23.52 31.16
N GLY A 135 5.19 -24.34 32.13
CA GLY A 135 5.98 -24.75 33.28
C GLY A 135 7.20 -25.61 32.93
N THR A 136 7.14 -26.38 31.84
CA THR A 136 8.28 -27.20 31.37
C THR A 136 9.18 -26.48 30.35
N LEU A 137 8.63 -25.65 29.47
CA LEU A 137 9.36 -24.84 28.49
C LEU A 137 10.08 -23.64 29.12
N SER A 138 9.58 -23.06 30.21
CA SER A 138 10.29 -21.96 30.91
C SER A 138 11.67 -22.39 31.43
N SER A 139 11.91 -23.69 31.62
CA SER A 139 13.23 -24.22 31.99
C SER A 139 14.18 -24.38 30.79
N ASP A 140 13.66 -24.54 29.56
CA ASP A 140 14.46 -24.75 28.34
C ASP A 140 14.63 -23.47 27.49
N THR A 141 13.69 -22.52 27.55
CA THR A 141 13.66 -21.35 26.65
C THR A 141 14.67 -20.26 27.03
N ALA A 142 15.24 -20.30 28.25
CA ALA A 142 16.32 -19.40 28.67
C ALA A 142 17.61 -19.53 27.83
N ILE A 143 17.73 -20.58 27.01
CA ILE A 143 18.92 -20.85 26.16
C ILE A 143 18.71 -20.36 24.71
N ALA A 144 17.47 -20.15 24.25
CA ALA A 144 17.17 -19.96 22.83
C ALA A 144 17.18 -18.49 22.34
N ALA A 145 17.08 -17.50 23.24
CA ALA A 145 17.11 -16.09 22.87
C ALA A 145 18.11 -15.32 23.74
N PRO A 146 19.30 -14.96 23.20
CA PRO A 146 20.26 -14.14 23.92
C PRO A 146 19.62 -12.78 24.25
N SER A 147 19.61 -12.40 25.53
CA SER A 147 19.00 -11.15 26.01
C SER A 147 19.47 -9.92 25.21
N ASP A 148 20.73 -9.90 24.78
CA ASP A 148 21.33 -8.83 23.98
C ASP A 148 20.61 -8.56 22.65
N GLN A 149 20.07 -9.60 21.99
CA GLN A 149 19.35 -9.44 20.72
C GLN A 149 17.93 -8.91 20.93
N ILE A 150 17.30 -9.26 22.05
CA ILE A 150 15.99 -8.75 22.43
C ILE A 150 16.10 -7.27 22.83
N ASP A 151 17.12 -6.92 23.62
CA ASP A 151 17.36 -5.55 24.06
C ASP A 151 17.70 -4.62 22.88
N SER A 152 18.48 -5.11 21.91
CA SER A 152 18.76 -4.35 20.67
C SER A 152 17.49 -4.11 19.84
N LEU A 153 16.61 -5.12 19.71
CA LEU A 153 15.35 -4.97 18.97
C LEU A 153 14.38 -4.04 19.70
N LEU A 154 14.31 -4.14 21.02
CA LEU A 154 13.47 -3.29 21.86
C LEU A 154 13.92 -1.82 21.79
N SER A 155 15.23 -1.57 21.80
CA SER A 155 15.78 -0.21 21.60
C SER A 155 15.44 0.33 20.22
N GLN A 156 15.58 -0.49 19.16
CA GLN A 156 15.31 -0.07 17.79
C GLN A 156 13.83 0.31 17.58
N VAL A 157 12.91 -0.49 18.14
CA VAL A 157 11.47 -0.21 18.07
C VAL A 157 11.08 0.98 18.95
N ALA A 158 11.72 1.15 20.11
CA ALA A 158 11.51 2.30 20.97
C ALA A 158 11.97 3.61 20.30
N ASP A 159 13.10 3.59 19.58
CA ASP A 159 13.58 4.74 18.80
C ASP A 159 12.62 5.09 17.65
N GLU A 160 12.12 4.08 16.93
CA GLU A 160 11.13 4.27 15.86
C GLU A 160 9.81 4.85 16.40
N ALA A 161 9.30 4.35 17.52
CA ALA A 161 8.10 4.87 18.16
C ALA A 161 8.31 6.28 18.75
N GLY A 162 9.49 6.57 19.32
CA GLY A 162 9.85 7.89 19.82
C GLY A 162 9.91 8.95 18.71
N LEU A 163 10.42 8.57 17.54
CA LEU A 163 10.42 9.41 16.34
C LEU A 163 9.01 9.62 15.78
N GLU A 164 8.15 8.61 15.81
CA GLU A 164 6.76 8.72 15.35
C GLU A 164 5.92 9.65 16.25
N ILE A 165 6.09 9.56 17.58
CA ILE A 165 5.46 10.49 18.54
C ILE A 165 5.97 11.92 18.32
N GLN A 166 7.26 12.12 18.05
CA GLN A 166 7.81 13.45 17.76
C GLN A 166 7.29 14.00 16.42
N HIS A 167 7.05 13.13 15.43
CA HIS A 167 6.45 13.48 14.15
C HIS A 167 4.96 13.84 14.30
N GLU A 168 4.21 13.12 15.14
CA GLU A 168 2.80 13.42 15.45
C GLU A 168 2.64 14.72 16.26
N LEU A 169 3.58 15.03 17.17
CA LEU A 169 3.60 16.31 17.90
C LEU A 169 3.96 17.50 16.98
N GLN A 170 4.88 17.32 16.02
CA GLN A 170 5.17 18.34 15.00
C GLN A 170 4.00 18.50 14.01
N GLY A 171 3.27 17.43 13.70
CA GLY A 171 2.11 17.46 12.79
C GLY A 171 0.87 18.18 13.35
N LYS A 172 0.78 18.38 14.68
CA LYS A 172 -0.35 19.08 15.34
C LYS A 172 -0.07 20.52 15.75
N THR A 173 1.12 21.08 15.46
CA THR A 173 1.48 22.46 15.82
C THR A 173 1.96 23.26 14.61
N THR A 174 1.06 23.54 13.67
CA THR A 174 1.34 24.55 12.63
C THR A 174 0.09 25.33 12.23
N GLU A 175 -0.55 26.02 13.17
CA GLU A 175 -1.23 27.28 12.86
C GLU A 175 -1.05 28.31 14.02
N GLN A 176 -0.18 29.29 13.76
CA GLN A 176 -0.16 30.67 14.27
C GLN A 176 0.03 30.95 15.77
N VAL A 177 1.26 31.29 16.19
CA VAL A 177 1.58 32.45 17.07
C VAL A 177 3.00 32.98 16.71
N PRO A 178 3.28 34.31 16.74
CA PRO A 178 4.54 34.90 16.26
C PRO A 178 5.75 34.69 17.18
N GLN A 179 6.94 34.79 16.57
CA GLN A 179 8.30 34.84 17.14
C GLN A 179 8.42 35.26 18.61
N LEU A 180 9.03 34.39 19.43
CA LEU A 180 9.95 34.80 20.49
C LEU A 180 11.12 33.81 20.62
N GLU A 181 12.31 34.41 20.60
CA GLU A 181 13.64 34.03 21.11
C GLU A 181 13.87 32.63 21.70
N THR A 182 14.98 32.02 21.27
CA THR A 182 15.60 30.82 21.86
C THR A 182 15.79 30.93 23.38
N PRO A 183 15.68 29.81 24.11
CA PRO A 183 16.92 29.22 24.62
C PRO A 183 16.98 27.69 24.46
N ARG A 184 18.19 27.20 24.11
CA ARG A 184 18.58 25.80 24.29
C ARG A 184 18.51 25.48 25.78
N THR A 185 17.59 24.62 26.20
CA THR A 185 17.63 23.99 27.52
C THR A 185 18.73 22.93 27.49
N ALA A 186 19.90 23.30 27.99
CA ALA A 186 20.83 22.34 28.57
C ALA A 186 20.07 21.60 29.67
N VAL A 187 20.03 20.27 29.58
CA VAL A 187 19.68 19.42 30.72
C VAL A 187 20.69 19.78 31.79
N SER A 188 20.26 20.41 32.89
CA SER A 188 21.20 20.81 33.94
C SER A 188 21.66 19.55 34.67
N GLU A 189 22.97 19.47 34.90
CA GLU A 189 23.64 18.41 35.67
C GLU A 189 22.97 18.16 37.04
N GLU A 190 22.24 19.14 37.56
CA GLU A 190 21.45 19.06 38.79
C GLU A 190 20.29 18.04 38.73
N GLN A 191 19.69 17.81 37.55
CA GLN A 191 18.60 16.83 37.41
C GLN A 191 19.15 15.39 37.37
N GLU A 192 20.34 15.19 36.80
CA GLU A 192 21.02 13.89 36.81
C GLU A 192 21.51 13.52 38.21
N ASP A 193 22.05 14.49 38.97
CA ASP A 193 22.49 14.27 40.35
C ASP A 193 21.33 13.93 41.31
N ALA A 194 20.16 14.55 41.13
CA ALA A 194 18.97 14.26 41.93
C ALA A 194 18.41 12.84 41.68
N LEU A 195 18.48 12.39 40.42
CA LEU A 195 18.12 11.03 40.03
C LEU A 195 19.14 9.99 40.54
N ALA A 196 20.44 10.29 40.47
CA ALA A 196 21.51 9.44 40.99
C ALA A 196 21.39 9.23 42.51
N GLN A 197 21.02 10.28 43.26
CA GLN A 197 20.75 10.16 44.70
C GLN A 197 19.53 9.29 45.01
N ARG A 198 18.44 9.43 44.25
CA ARG A 198 17.24 8.57 44.41
C ARG A 198 17.55 7.10 44.11
N LEU A 199 18.33 6.81 43.08
CA LEU A 199 18.73 5.45 42.73
C LEU A 199 19.67 4.84 43.77
N ARG A 200 20.54 5.64 44.41
CA ARG A 200 21.36 5.19 45.54
C ARG A 200 20.52 4.89 46.78
N ALA A 201 19.46 5.65 47.04
CA ALA A 201 18.54 5.43 48.16
C ALA A 201 17.61 4.22 47.98
N LEU A 202 17.36 3.80 46.74
CA LEU A 202 16.52 2.66 46.38
C LEU A 202 17.29 1.36 46.11
N ARG A 203 18.63 1.37 46.19
CA ARG A 203 19.42 0.14 46.24
C ARG A 203 19.36 -0.43 47.67
N PRO A 204 18.63 -1.53 47.92
CA PRO A 204 18.55 -2.11 49.25
C PRO A 204 19.95 -2.52 49.70
N ALA A 205 20.32 -2.09 50.92
CA ALA A 205 21.52 -2.55 51.59
C ALA A 205 21.46 -4.09 51.66
N THR A 206 22.37 -4.74 50.94
CA THR A 206 22.67 -6.15 51.14
C THR A 206 23.28 -6.30 52.53
N SER A 207 22.48 -6.82 53.45
CA SER A 207 22.90 -7.57 54.64
C SER A 207 21.82 -8.60 54.95
#